data_AF-K1SU77-F1
#
_entry.id   AF-K1SU77-F1
#
_cell.length_a   1.000
_cell.length_b   1.000
_cell.length_c   1.000
_cell.angle_alpha   90.00
_cell.angle_beta   90.00
_cell.angle_gamma   90.00
#
_symmetry.space_group_name_H-M   'P 1'
#
loop_
_entity.id
_entity.type
_entity.pdbx_description
1 polymer ?
#
loop_
_entity_poly.entity_id
_entity_poly.type
_entity_poly.pdbx_seq_one_letter_code
_entity_poly.pdbx_strand_id
1 'polypeptide(L)' 'MTPVTVIGAGLAGCECAWQLAGRGIPVRLIEMKPKKM' A
#
# COMPACT_ATOMS: atom_id res chain seq x y z
N MET A 1 4.96 -6.33 15.23
CA MET A 1 4.30 -6.91 14.05
C MET A 1 5.04 -6.44 12.80
N THR A 2 5.30 -7.34 11.86
CA THR A 2 5.88 -6.98 10.56
C THR A 2 4.77 -6.46 9.65
N PRO A 3 4.91 -5.27 9.03
CA PRO A 3 3.88 -4.73 8.14
C PRO A 3 3.77 -5.54 6.84
N VAL A 4 2.55 -5.64 6.31
CA VAL A 4 2.30 -6.23 4.97
C VAL A 4 2.84 -5.26 3.92
N THR A 5 3.70 -5.74 3.03
CA THR A 5 4.23 -4.94 1.93
C THR A 5 3.36 -5.11 0.70
N VAL A 6 2.84 -4.01 0.17
CA VAL A 6 2.08 -3.96 -1.08
C VAL A 6 2.94 -3.24 -2.12
N ILE A 7 3.24 -3.91 -3.22
CA ILE A 7 4.05 -3.38 -4.32
C ILE A 7 3.13 -2.97 -5.46
N GLY A 8 3.23 -1.71 -5.88
CA GLY A 8 2.36 -1.03 -6.84
C GLY A 8 1.26 -0.23 -6.14
N ALA A 9 1.19 1.08 -6.42
CA ALA A 9 0.15 2.00 -5.94
C ALA A 9 -0.82 2.40 -7.07
N GLY A 10 -1.14 1.44 -7.95
CA GLY A 10 -2.31 1.53 -8.83
C GLY A 10 -3.62 1.30 -8.07
N LEU A 11 -4.75 1.27 -8.77
CA LEU A 11 -6.08 1.13 -8.16
C LEU A 11 -6.17 -0.09 -7.21
N ALA A 12 -5.76 -1.27 -7.68
CA ALA A 12 -5.82 -2.49 -6.89
C ALA A 12 -4.86 -2.47 -5.67
N GLY A 13 -3.67 -1.89 -5.82
CA GLY A 13 -2.70 -1.79 -4.74
C GLY A 13 -3.14 -0.83 -3.64
N CYS A 14 -3.71 0.31 -4.03
CA CYS A 14 -4.32 1.26 -3.09
C CYS A 14 -5.52 0.65 -2.37
N GLU A 15 -6.41 -0.06 -3.06
CA GLU A 15 -7.56 -0.72 -2.42
C GLU A 15 -7.11 -1.80 -1.43
N CYS A 16 -6.13 -2.63 -1.80
CA CYS A 16 -5.53 -3.62 -0.89
C CYS A 16 -4.97 -2.97 0.38
N ALA A 17 -4.17 -1.90 0.22
CA ALA A 17 -3.59 -1.16 1.33
C ALA A 17 -4.67 -0.52 2.23
N TRP A 18 -5.71 0.06 1.63
CA TRP A 18 -6.85 0.67 2.33
C TRP A 18 -7.63 -0.35 3.16
N GLN A 19 -7.96 -1.50 2.57
CA GLN A 19 -8.69 -2.57 3.25
C GLN A 19 -7.91 -3.17 4.42
N LEU A 20 -6.59 -3.34 4.28
CA LEU A 20 -5.71 -3.81 5.35
C LEU A 20 -5.61 -2.78 6.48
N ALA A 21 -5.38 -1.51 6.14
CA ALA A 21 -5.27 -0.43 7.12
C ALA A 21 -6.57 -0.25 7.92
N GLY A 22 -7.74 -0.31 7.27
CA GLY A 22 -9.05 -0.23 7.93
C GLY A 22 -9.33 -1.37 8.91
N ARG A 23 -8.61 -2.50 8.79
CA ARG A 23 -8.67 -3.64 9.73
C ARG A 23 -7.59 -3.58 10.80
N GLY A 24 -6.84 -2.48 10.90
CA GLY A 24 -5.75 -2.31 11.86
C GLY A 24 -4.47 -3.08 11.51
N ILE A 25 -4.33 -3.58 10.28
CA ILE A 25 -3.14 -4.30 9.83
C ILE A 25 -2.12 -3.25 9.33
N PRO A 26 -0.91 -3.19 9.90
CA PRO A 26 0.13 -2.28 9.41
C PRO A 26 0.52 -2.59 7.97
N VAL A 27 0.53 -1.57 7.10
CA VAL A 27 0.86 -1.70 5.66
C VAL A 27 2.03 -0.81 5.28
N ARG A 28 2.85 -1.31 4.36
CA ARG A 28 3.85 -0.55 3.62
C ARG A 28 3.50 -0.60 2.13
N LEU A 29 2.95 0.50 1.60
CA LEU A 29 2.65 0.63 0.16
C LEU A 29 3.84 1.26 -0.56
N ILE A 30 4.35 0.60 -1.59
CA ILE A 30 5.52 1.01 -2.36
C ILE A 30 5.14 1.11 -3.83
N GLU A 31 5.52 2.20 -4.50
CA GLU A 31 5.35 2.39 -5.94
C GLU A 31 6.70 2.74 -6.58
N MET A 32 6.97 2.19 -7.77
CA MET A 32 8.21 2.43 -8.49
C MET A 32 8.20 3.75 -9.26
N LYS A 33 7.01 4.20 -9.69
CA LYS A 33 6.88 5.45 -10.44
C LYS A 33 7.41 6.61 -9.59
N PRO A 34 8.19 7.52 -10.19
CA PRO A 34 8.71 8.67 -9.48
C PRO A 34 7.56 9.55 -9.00
N LYS A 35 7.80 10.29 -7.92
CA LYS A 35 6.92 11.40 -7.56
C LYS A 35 6.93 12.38 -8.72
N LYS A 36 5.75 12.70 -9.26
CA LYS A 36 5.63 13.85 -10.16
C LYS A 36 6.03 15.11 -9.40
N MET A 37 6.75 16.00 -10.08
CA MET A 37 7.08 17.34 -9.58
C MET A 37 5.83 18.21 -9.53
#